data_AF-A0A3N5H009-F1
#
_entry.id   AF-A0A3N5H009-F1
#
_cell.length_a   1.000
_cell.length_b   1.000
_cell.length_c   1.000
_cell.angle_alpha   90.00
_cell.angle_beta   90.00
_cell.angle_gamma   90.00
#
_symmetry.space_group_name_H-M   'P 1'
#
loop_
_entity.id
_entity.type
_entity.pdbx_description
1 polymer ?
#
loop_
_entity_poly.entity_id
_entity_poly.type
_entity_poly.pdbx_seq_one_letter_code
_entity_poly.pdbx_strand_id
1 'polypeptide(L)'
;EMVRKGEVEAPIVIGRDHLDSGSVASPNRETESMLDGSDAVSDWPLLNALLNTASGATWVSLHHGGGVGIGYSQHAGMVVVADGTDDAARRLERVLWNDPGTGVMRHADAGYEIAVDCARAQGLKLPGITM
;
A
#
# COMPACT_ATOMS: atom_id res chain seq x y z
N GLU A 1 -5.05 -11.99 -17.39
CA GLU A 1 -5.76 -12.26 -18.66
C GLU A 1 -5.02 -11.85 -19.93
N MET A 2 -4.75 -10.57 -20.21
CA MET A 2 -4.18 -10.17 -21.50
C MET A 2 -2.85 -10.87 -21.84
N VAL A 3 -1.92 -10.93 -20.88
CA VAL A 3 -0.64 -11.67 -21.02
C VAL A 3 -0.88 -13.17 -21.28
N ARG A 4 -1.83 -13.79 -20.57
CA ARG A 4 -2.20 -15.20 -20.75
C ARG A 4 -2.75 -15.49 -22.14
N LYS A 5 -3.54 -14.57 -22.69
CA LYS A 5 -4.15 -14.67 -24.02
C LYS A 5 -3.21 -14.28 -25.16
N GLY A 6 -2.03 -13.72 -24.85
CA GLY A 6 -1.11 -13.16 -25.85
C GLY A 6 -1.61 -11.86 -26.48
N GLU A 7 -2.61 -11.19 -25.89
CA GLU A 7 -3.02 -9.84 -26.30
C GLU A 7 -1.92 -8.80 -25.99
N VAL A 8 -1.06 -9.12 -25.02
CA VAL A 8 0.19 -8.42 -24.70
C VAL A 8 1.32 -9.42 -24.84
N GLU A 9 2.40 -9.02 -25.53
CA GLU A 9 3.48 -9.92 -25.96
C GLU A 9 4.38 -10.44 -24.82
N ALA A 10 4.36 -9.78 -23.66
CA ALA A 10 5.25 -10.08 -22.54
C ALA A 10 4.59 -9.81 -21.18
N PRO A 11 5.13 -10.36 -20.08
CA PRO A 11 4.69 -10.03 -18.72
C PRO A 11 4.71 -8.53 -18.43
N ILE A 12 3.75 -8.07 -17.62
CA ILE A 12 3.65 -6.67 -17.19
C ILE A 12 4.05 -6.53 -15.73
N VAL A 13 4.89 -5.56 -15.46
CA VAL A 13 5.28 -5.17 -14.11
C VAL A 13 4.29 -4.11 -13.61
N ILE A 14 3.66 -4.35 -12.47
CA ILE A 14 2.73 -3.42 -11.82
C ILE A 14 3.35 -2.97 -10.50
N GLY A 15 3.55 -1.67 -10.36
CA GLY A 15 4.10 -1.06 -9.16
C GLY A 15 3.65 0.37 -9.01
N ARG A 16 4.28 1.08 -8.08
CA ARG A 16 4.02 2.49 -7.77
C ARG A 16 5.27 3.14 -7.20
N ASP A 17 5.23 4.46 -7.08
CA ASP A 17 6.16 5.17 -6.19
C ASP A 17 5.90 4.77 -4.73
N HIS A 18 6.84 5.08 -3.85
CA HIS A 18 6.71 4.93 -2.41
C HIS A 18 5.77 5.98 -1.80
N LEU A 19 5.46 7.06 -2.53
CA LEU A 19 4.41 8.02 -2.20
C LEU A 19 3.04 7.43 -2.55
N ASP A 20 2.44 6.75 -1.58
CA ASP A 20 1.07 6.25 -1.66
C ASP A 20 0.43 6.21 -0.27
N SER A 21 -0.90 6.18 -0.24
CA SER A 21 -1.78 6.33 0.93
C SER A 21 -1.39 5.50 2.17
N GLY A 22 -0.86 4.29 1.99
CA GLY A 22 -0.48 3.39 3.09
C GLY A 22 1.03 3.21 3.28
N SER A 23 1.85 3.82 2.42
CA SER A 23 3.24 3.38 2.23
C SER A 23 4.29 4.39 2.61
N VAL A 24 3.93 5.51 3.25
CA VAL A 24 4.89 6.53 3.68
C VAL A 24 4.48 7.20 4.99
N ALA A 25 5.47 7.44 5.83
CA ALA A 25 5.43 8.38 6.94
C ALA A 25 6.48 9.47 6.68
N SER A 26 6.02 10.73 6.57
CA SER A 26 6.80 11.88 6.11
C SER A 26 6.14 13.18 6.62
N PRO A 27 6.45 13.61 7.87
CA PRO A 27 5.74 14.70 8.55
C PRO A 27 5.85 16.08 7.88
N ASN A 28 6.80 16.26 6.95
CA ASN A 28 6.99 17.50 6.20
C ASN A 28 6.44 17.41 4.77
N ARG A 29 5.63 16.38 4.47
CA ARG A 29 5.06 16.14 3.15
C ARG A 29 3.77 15.30 3.22
N GLU A 30 3.82 13.99 3.02
CA GLU A 30 2.62 13.16 2.85
C GLU A 30 1.77 12.98 4.10
N THR A 31 2.40 13.04 5.28
CA THR A 31 1.73 12.85 6.56
C THR A 31 1.78 14.13 7.39
N GLU A 32 2.01 15.27 6.75
CA GLU A 32 1.98 16.58 7.39
C GLU A 32 0.55 16.89 7.83
N SER A 33 0.39 17.27 9.10
CA SER A 33 -0.88 17.70 9.69
C SER A 33 -2.00 16.65 9.56
N MET A 34 -1.70 15.41 9.94
CA MET A 34 -2.73 14.38 10.07
C MET A 34 -3.79 14.83 11.09
N LEU A 35 -5.06 14.50 10.84
CA LEU A 35 -6.20 14.95 11.65
C LEU A 35 -6.04 14.67 13.16
N ASP A 36 -5.39 13.55 13.49
CA ASP A 36 -5.14 13.07 14.85
C ASP A 36 -3.72 13.40 15.38
N GLY A 37 -2.90 14.10 14.58
CA GLY A 37 -1.50 14.40 14.90
C GLY A 37 -0.54 13.21 14.80
N SER A 38 -0.93 12.12 14.13
CA SER A 38 -0.10 10.92 13.93
C SER A 38 1.01 11.05 12.88
N ASP A 39 1.38 12.28 12.51
CA ASP A 39 2.28 12.63 11.41
C ASP A 39 3.55 11.77 11.35
N ALA A 40 4.20 11.56 12.51
CA ALA A 40 5.49 10.88 12.64
C ALA A 40 5.40 9.36 12.89
N VAL A 41 4.20 8.79 12.95
CA VAL A 41 4.03 7.34 13.17
C VAL A 41 4.47 6.57 11.93
N SER A 42 5.60 5.87 12.03
CA SER A 42 6.21 5.13 10.92
C SER A 42 5.91 3.63 10.92
N ASP A 43 5.03 3.14 11.80
CA ASP A 43 4.60 1.74 11.78
C ASP A 43 3.91 1.37 10.46
N TRP A 44 3.12 2.29 9.89
CA TRP A 44 2.33 2.07 8.68
C TRP A 44 3.13 1.65 7.45
N PRO A 45 4.17 2.37 7.00
CA PRO A 45 5.00 1.92 5.87
C PRO A 45 5.72 0.60 6.15
N LEU A 46 6.10 0.32 7.41
CA LEU A 46 6.71 -0.96 7.79
C LEU A 46 5.71 -2.11 7.66
N LEU A 47 4.49 -1.93 8.16
CA LEU A 47 3.39 -2.88 8.01
C LEU A 47 2.98 -3.07 6.54
N ASN A 48 2.97 -2.00 5.74
CA ASN A 48 2.72 -2.08 4.30
C ASN A 48 3.75 -2.99 3.60
N ALA A 49 5.04 -2.85 3.90
CA ALA A 49 6.07 -3.72 3.35
C ALA A 49 5.91 -5.19 3.82
N LEU A 50 5.67 -5.41 5.11
CA LEU A 50 5.46 -6.74 5.67
C LEU A 50 4.24 -7.42 5.03
N LEU A 51 3.13 -6.68 4.89
CA LEU A 51 1.90 -7.21 4.31
C LEU A 51 2.05 -7.47 2.81
N ASN A 52 2.74 -6.62 2.05
CA ASN A 52 3.04 -6.89 0.63
C ASN A 52 3.93 -8.13 0.45
N THR A 53 4.91 -8.31 1.35
CA THR A 53 5.74 -9.52 1.39
C THR A 53 4.88 -10.75 1.63
N ALA A 54 3.99 -10.71 2.62
CA ALA A 54 3.07 -11.81 2.93
C ALA A 54 2.02 -12.05 1.83
N SER A 55 1.61 -11.00 1.11
CA SER A 55 0.61 -11.07 0.05
C SER A 55 1.14 -11.72 -1.23
N GLY A 56 2.46 -11.66 -1.44
CA GLY A 56 3.17 -12.27 -2.55
C GLY A 56 3.58 -11.30 -3.65
N ALA A 57 3.92 -10.05 -3.30
CA ALA A 57 4.58 -9.15 -4.23
C ALA A 57 5.88 -9.78 -4.76
N THR A 58 6.26 -9.45 -6.00
CA THR A 58 7.48 -9.99 -6.62
C THR A 58 8.73 -9.41 -5.97
N TRP A 59 8.72 -8.11 -5.64
CA TRP A 59 9.69 -7.52 -4.73
C TRP A 59 9.07 -6.43 -3.87
N VAL A 60 9.67 -6.23 -2.71
CA VAL A 60 9.29 -5.24 -1.72
C VAL A 60 10.55 -4.52 -1.27
N SER A 61 10.43 -3.21 -1.05
CA SER A 61 11.51 -2.35 -0.58
C SER A 61 11.07 -1.55 0.64
N LEU A 62 11.99 -1.35 1.58
CA LEU A 62 11.84 -0.43 2.70
C LEU A 62 13.00 0.56 2.65
N HIS A 63 12.67 1.84 2.49
CA HIS A 63 13.64 2.91 2.30
C HIS A 63 13.45 4.03 3.32
N HIS A 64 14.49 4.84 3.45
CA HIS A 64 14.55 5.98 4.36
C HIS A 64 14.99 7.23 3.61
N GLY A 65 14.36 8.36 3.91
CA GLY A 65 14.78 9.70 3.50
C GLY A 65 14.50 10.05 2.04
N GLY A 66 13.71 9.26 1.32
CA GLY A 66 13.28 9.59 -0.03
C GLY A 66 12.46 10.88 -0.05
N GLY A 67 12.76 11.75 -1.02
CA GLY A 67 12.08 13.03 -1.21
C GLY A 67 12.52 14.14 -0.26
N VAL A 68 12.42 13.91 1.05
CA VAL A 68 12.61 14.93 2.10
C VAL A 68 13.97 14.84 2.84
N GLY A 69 14.81 13.87 2.49
CA GLY A 69 16.16 13.72 3.03
C GLY A 69 16.26 12.84 4.28
N ILE A 70 17.51 12.51 4.65
CA ILE A 70 17.83 11.64 5.80
C ILE A 70 17.20 12.22 7.08
N GLY A 71 16.51 11.37 7.82
CA GLY A 71 15.84 11.68 9.08
C GLY A 71 14.35 11.99 8.94
N TYR A 72 13.84 12.26 7.72
CA TYR A 72 12.52 12.88 7.56
C TYR A 72 11.44 11.99 6.96
N SER A 73 11.76 10.81 6.43
CA SER A 73 10.75 9.87 5.94
C SER A 73 11.14 8.41 6.07
N GLN A 74 10.14 7.55 6.24
CA GLN A 74 10.23 6.10 6.11
C GLN A 74 9.13 5.65 5.16
N HIS A 75 9.45 4.82 4.18
CA HIS A 75 8.48 4.47 3.14
C HIS A 75 8.75 3.12 2.47
N ALA A 76 7.69 2.51 1.97
CA ALA A 76 7.68 1.18 1.38
C ALA A 76 7.28 1.21 -0.10
N GLY A 77 7.96 0.37 -0.87
CA GLY A 77 7.66 0.13 -2.28
C GLY A 77 7.26 -1.32 -2.46
N MET A 78 6.39 -1.57 -3.43
CA MET A 78 6.02 -2.91 -3.82
C MET A 78 5.87 -2.97 -5.33
N VAL A 79 6.19 -4.14 -5.88
CA VAL A 79 5.95 -4.44 -7.28
C VAL A 79 5.54 -5.89 -7.43
N VAL A 80 4.56 -6.16 -8.30
CA VAL A 80 4.04 -7.48 -8.61
C VAL A 80 4.01 -7.69 -10.12
N VAL A 81 4.46 -8.85 -10.58
CA VAL A 81 4.51 -9.21 -12.00
C VAL A 81 3.25 -9.97 -12.40
N ALA A 82 2.59 -9.49 -13.45
CA ALA A 82 1.51 -10.18 -14.14
C ALA A 82 2.08 -10.96 -15.33
N ASP A 83 2.48 -12.22 -15.10
CA ASP A 83 3.07 -13.12 -16.11
C ASP A 83 2.06 -14.03 -16.81
N GLY A 84 0.76 -13.92 -16.47
CA GLY A 84 -0.31 -14.72 -17.05
C GLY A 84 -0.56 -16.07 -16.35
N THR A 85 0.25 -16.45 -15.36
CA THR A 85 0.05 -17.69 -14.60
C THR A 85 -1.10 -17.57 -13.58
N ASP A 86 -1.69 -18.70 -13.19
CA ASP A 86 -2.68 -18.74 -12.11
C ASP A 86 -2.09 -18.35 -10.76
N ASP A 87 -0.78 -18.57 -10.57
CA ASP A 87 -0.11 -18.16 -9.34
C ASP A 87 0.04 -16.64 -9.25
N ALA A 88 0.44 -15.98 -10.34
CA ALA A 88 0.44 -14.53 -10.43
C ALA A 88 -0.96 -13.96 -10.24
N ALA A 89 -2.02 -14.58 -10.79
CA ALA A 89 -3.39 -14.13 -10.60
C ALA A 89 -3.79 -14.09 -9.11
N ARG A 90 -3.48 -15.15 -8.34
CA ARG A 90 -3.73 -15.18 -6.88
C ARG A 90 -2.91 -14.15 -6.10
N ARG A 91 -1.65 -13.92 -6.50
CA ARG A 91 -0.79 -12.90 -5.88
C ARG A 91 -1.31 -11.50 -6.16
N LEU A 92 -1.66 -11.20 -7.41
CA LEU A 92 -2.22 -9.91 -7.84
C LEU A 92 -3.49 -9.58 -7.06
N GLU A 93 -4.42 -10.54 -6.91
CA GLU A 93 -5.66 -10.36 -6.15
C GLU A 93 -5.38 -9.89 -4.72
N ARG A 94 -4.42 -10.51 -4.02
CA ARG A 94 -4.08 -10.13 -2.64
C ARG A 94 -3.29 -8.84 -2.57
N VAL A 95 -2.25 -8.70 -3.39
CA VAL A 95 -1.33 -7.56 -3.36
C VAL A 95 -2.06 -6.27 -3.72
N LEU A 96 -2.85 -6.27 -4.80
CA LEU A 96 -3.59 -5.09 -5.26
C LEU A 96 -4.84 -4.80 -4.43
N TRP A 97 -5.23 -5.69 -3.52
CA TRP A 97 -6.23 -5.44 -2.49
C TRP A 97 -5.60 -4.88 -1.22
N ASN A 98 -4.58 -5.57 -0.71
CA ASN A 98 -3.99 -5.28 0.59
C ASN A 98 -3.17 -3.99 0.57
N ASP A 99 -2.42 -3.72 -0.51
CA ASP A 99 -1.57 -2.53 -0.60
C ASP A 99 -2.35 -1.22 -0.45
N PRO A 100 -3.33 -0.90 -1.33
CA PRO A 100 -4.18 0.28 -1.11
C PRO A 100 -5.09 0.13 0.12
N GLY A 101 -5.47 -1.11 0.50
CA GLY A 101 -6.22 -1.38 1.72
C GLY A 101 -5.51 -0.88 2.98
N THR A 102 -4.17 -0.94 3.03
CA THR A 102 -3.42 -0.36 4.15
C THR A 102 -3.51 1.16 4.21
N GLY A 103 -3.64 1.84 3.07
CA GLY A 103 -3.84 3.29 3.02
C GLY A 103 -5.21 3.72 3.52
N VAL A 104 -6.25 2.98 3.15
CA VAL A 104 -7.61 3.19 3.69
C VAL A 104 -7.62 2.93 5.20
N MET A 105 -7.00 1.83 5.66
CA MET A 105 -6.84 1.52 7.08
C MET A 105 -6.17 2.67 7.84
N ARG A 106 -5.01 3.14 7.38
CA ARG A 106 -4.23 4.20 8.03
C ARG A 106 -5.03 5.50 8.19
N HIS A 107 -5.72 5.92 7.14
CA HIS A 107 -6.49 7.17 7.18
C HIS A 107 -7.81 7.01 7.95
N ALA A 108 -8.42 5.83 7.95
CA ALA A 108 -9.58 5.55 8.80
C ALA A 108 -9.19 5.57 10.29
N ASP A 109 -8.02 5.02 10.64
CA ASP A 109 -7.46 5.06 11.99
C ASP A 109 -7.23 6.50 12.47
N ALA A 110 -6.66 7.35 11.60
CA ALA A 110 -6.49 8.78 11.86
C ALA A 110 -7.80 9.61 11.89
N GLY A 111 -8.96 8.97 11.69
CA GLY A 111 -10.28 9.59 11.84
C GLY A 111 -10.86 10.25 10.60
N TYR A 112 -10.30 10.05 9.40
CA TYR A 112 -10.86 10.61 8.17
C TYR A 112 -12.15 9.87 7.76
N GLU A 113 -13.29 10.55 7.82
CA GLU A 113 -14.61 9.96 7.50
C GLU A 113 -14.65 9.33 6.10
N ILE A 114 -14.04 9.96 5.10
CA ILE A 114 -13.96 9.44 3.73
C ILE A 114 -13.26 8.07 3.66
N ALA A 115 -12.27 7.83 4.54
CA ALA A 115 -11.55 6.57 4.60
C ALA A 115 -12.36 5.51 5.35
N VAL A 116 -13.07 5.91 6.41
CA VAL A 116 -14.04 5.04 7.11
C VAL A 116 -15.15 4.59 6.16
N ASP A 117 -15.69 5.50 5.35
CA ASP A 117 -16.72 5.19 4.36
C ASP A 117 -16.20 4.26 3.26
N CYS A 118 -14.98 4.50 2.77
CA CYS A 118 -14.32 3.60 1.84
C CYS A 118 -14.12 2.20 2.45
N ALA A 119 -13.66 2.12 3.71
CA ALA A 119 -13.46 0.85 4.42
C ALA A 119 -14.78 0.06 4.52
N ARG A 120 -15.89 0.73 4.83
CA ARG A 120 -17.22 0.11 4.87
C ARG A 120 -17.69 -0.33 3.48
N ALA A 121 -17.56 0.54 2.48
CA ALA A 121 -17.99 0.28 1.11
C ALA A 121 -17.23 -0.91 0.47
N GLN A 122 -15.94 -1.04 0.77
CA GLN A 122 -15.09 -2.12 0.28
C GLN A 122 -15.08 -3.35 1.21
N GLY A 123 -15.77 -3.31 2.35
CA GLY A 123 -15.79 -4.43 3.29
C GLY A 123 -14.43 -4.74 3.92
N LEU A 124 -13.59 -3.72 4.12
CA LEU A 124 -12.33 -3.87 4.87
C LEU A 124 -12.64 -4.25 6.31
N LYS A 125 -11.83 -5.15 6.85
CA LYS A 125 -11.94 -5.67 8.23
C LYS A 125 -11.00 -4.89 9.14
N LEU A 126 -11.50 -3.80 9.71
CA LEU A 126 -10.76 -2.91 10.59
C LEU A 126 -11.32 -3.05 12.02
N PRO A 127 -10.63 -3.79 12.91
CA PRO A 127 -11.06 -3.93 14.30
C PRO A 127 -11.26 -2.57 14.96
N GLY A 128 -12.45 -2.32 15.55
CA GLY A 128 -12.76 -1.05 16.21
C GLY A 128 -13.28 0.05 15.29
N ILE A 129 -13.35 -0.18 13.98
CA ILE A 129 -13.92 0.78 13.00
C ILE A 129 -15.06 0.14 12.20
N THR A 130 -14.83 -1.03 11.61
CA THR A 130 -15.80 -1.74 10.75
C THR A 130 -16.18 -3.13 11.25
N MET A 131 -15.46 -3.67 12.23
CA MET A 131 -15.76 -4.92 12.94
C MET A 131 -16.06 -4.68 14.41
#